data_AF-A0A957QZ73-F1
#
_entry.id   AF-A0A957QZ73-F1
#
_cell.length_a   1.000
_cell.length_b   1.000
_cell.length_c   1.000
_cell.angle_alpha   90.00
_cell.angle_beta   90.00
_cell.angle_gamma   90.00
#
_symmetry.space_group_name_H-M   'P 1'
#
loop_
_entity.id
_entity.type
_entity.pdbx_description
1 polymer ?
#
loop_
_entity_poly.entity_id
_entity_poly.type
_entity_poly.pdbx_seq_one_letter_code
_entity_poly.pdbx_strand_id
1 'polypeptide(L)'
;MTQMEQLPDSAETITAAWLTDVLRSTGTIQSATVSQIRLEPIGDVAGFMGEITRVFLYYDLPEETVPRTLIAKFPTTDRRLRAALAVNRLYEREVRFYQDVASQIKMRIPHCYFSTIDDSGQNPLLLLEDLAPAQVGDQIAGCTAAEAQLAIVGVAKLHAAFWNSPDLKKFDWARVISSPDRMDQKAYQQYKWPRFFEK
;
A
#
# COMPACT_ATOMS: atom_id res chain seq x y z
N MET A 1 7.08 -29.05 4.18
CA MET A 1 7.10 -27.66 4.66
C MET A 1 8.30 -26.99 4.03
N THR A 2 8.10 -26.24 2.95
CA THR A 2 9.17 -25.42 2.38
C THR A 2 9.48 -24.34 3.41
N GLN A 3 10.72 -24.29 3.86
CA GLN A 3 11.18 -23.24 4.76
C GLN A 3 11.09 -21.94 3.95
N MET A 4 10.17 -21.04 4.29
CA MET A 4 10.14 -19.73 3.63
C MET A 4 11.52 -19.10 3.83
N GLU A 5 12.19 -18.79 2.72
CA GLU A 5 13.39 -17.95 2.73
C GLU A 5 13.12 -16.67 3.56
N GLN A 6 14.19 -16.11 4.12
CA GLN A 6 14.12 -14.88 4.90
C GLN A 6 13.35 -13.79 4.14
N LEU A 7 12.48 -13.06 4.84
CA LEU A 7 11.68 -12.00 4.23
C LEU A 7 12.59 -10.92 3.60
N PRO A 8 12.37 -10.54 2.33
CA PRO A 8 13.03 -9.39 1.72
C PRO A 8 12.78 -8.12 2.53
N ASP A 9 13.79 -7.28 2.66
CA ASP A 9 13.72 -6.00 3.38
C ASP A 9 13.75 -4.78 2.44
N SER A 10 13.97 -5.02 1.14
CA SER A 10 14.05 -4.04 0.06
C SER A 10 13.77 -4.71 -1.29
N ALA A 11 13.46 -3.95 -2.35
CA ALA A 11 13.15 -4.58 -3.64
C ALA A 11 14.34 -5.32 -4.25
N GLU A 12 15.57 -4.87 -4.01
CA GLU A 12 16.79 -5.51 -4.51
C GLU A 12 17.01 -6.93 -3.94
N THR A 13 16.46 -7.20 -2.76
CA THR A 13 16.55 -8.52 -2.09
C THR A 13 15.44 -9.48 -2.50
N ILE A 14 14.46 -9.05 -3.31
CA ILE A 14 13.45 -9.93 -3.87
C ILE A 14 14.11 -10.88 -4.87
N THR A 15 13.84 -12.18 -4.73
CA THR A 15 14.29 -13.21 -5.68
C THR A 15 13.09 -13.84 -6.39
N ALA A 16 13.35 -14.46 -7.55
CA ALA A 16 12.35 -15.23 -8.28
C ALA A 16 11.90 -16.47 -7.49
N ALA A 17 12.82 -17.10 -6.75
CA ALA A 17 12.51 -18.23 -5.87
C ALA A 17 11.56 -17.81 -4.73
N TRP A 18 11.87 -16.71 -4.04
CA TRP A 18 11.01 -16.18 -2.98
C TRP A 18 9.62 -15.80 -3.49
N LEU A 19 9.53 -15.12 -4.64
CA LEU A 19 8.25 -14.78 -5.26
C LEU A 19 7.45 -16.02 -5.65
N THR A 20 8.11 -17.07 -6.13
CA THR A 20 7.47 -18.35 -6.41
C THR A 20 6.82 -18.92 -5.15
N ASP A 21 7.57 -18.98 -4.05
CA ASP A 21 7.07 -19.52 -2.80
C ASP A 21 5.91 -18.70 -2.24
N VAL A 22 6.03 -17.37 -2.24
CA VAL A 22 4.98 -16.49 -1.74
C VAL A 22 3.72 -16.55 -2.59
N LEU A 23 3.82 -16.42 -3.91
CA LEU A 23 2.65 -16.47 -4.79
C LEU A 23 1.97 -17.83 -4.75
N ARG A 24 2.74 -18.91 -4.56
CA ARG A 24 2.18 -20.26 -4.37
C ARG A 24 1.50 -20.40 -3.02
N SER A 25 2.08 -19.83 -1.96
CA SER A 25 1.50 -19.86 -0.60
C SER A 25 0.15 -19.17 -0.50
N THR A 26 -0.10 -18.16 -1.35
CA THR A 26 -1.38 -17.43 -1.39
C THR A 26 -2.34 -17.98 -2.45
N GLY A 27 -1.94 -19.03 -3.17
CA GLY A 27 -2.74 -19.63 -4.25
C GLY A 27 -2.82 -18.75 -5.51
N THR A 28 -1.98 -17.71 -5.62
CA THR A 28 -1.89 -16.86 -6.82
C THR A 28 -1.36 -17.64 -8.02
N ILE A 29 -0.43 -18.57 -7.77
CA ILE A 29 0.04 -19.55 -8.76
C ILE A 29 -0.12 -20.96 -8.18
N GLN A 30 -0.39 -21.94 -9.04
CA GLN A 30 -0.57 -23.34 -8.66
C GLN A 30 0.67 -24.15 -9.03
N SER A 31 1.00 -24.18 -10.33
CA SER A 31 2.06 -25.04 -10.88
C SER A 31 3.21 -24.26 -11.49
N ALA A 32 2.98 -23.02 -11.92
CA ALA A 32 4.03 -22.17 -12.46
C ALA A 32 5.11 -21.86 -11.40
N THR A 33 6.28 -21.52 -11.89
CA THR A 33 7.41 -20.98 -11.12
C THR A 33 7.83 -19.67 -11.77
N VAL A 34 8.11 -18.65 -10.96
CA VAL A 34 8.72 -17.41 -11.43
C VAL A 34 10.16 -17.76 -11.81
N SER A 35 10.46 -17.77 -13.10
CA SER A 35 11.76 -18.13 -13.65
C SER A 35 12.72 -16.95 -13.71
N GLN A 36 12.17 -15.74 -13.88
CA GLN A 36 12.93 -14.50 -13.95
C GLN A 36 12.08 -13.34 -13.44
N ILE A 37 12.76 -12.34 -12.88
CA ILE A 37 12.17 -11.05 -12.52
C ILE A 37 12.94 -9.89 -13.16
N ARG A 38 12.24 -8.79 -13.39
CA ARG A 38 12.85 -7.49 -13.68
C ARG A 38 12.23 -6.45 -12.75
N LEU A 39 13.08 -5.66 -12.11
CA LEU A 39 12.69 -4.60 -11.20
C LEU A 39 12.71 -3.25 -11.91
N GLU A 40 11.71 -2.43 -11.64
CA GLU A 40 11.58 -1.07 -12.16
C GLU A 40 11.06 -0.17 -11.03
N PRO A 41 11.96 0.58 -10.37
CA PRO A 41 11.56 1.56 -9.36
C PRO A 41 10.55 2.56 -9.92
N ILE A 42 9.52 2.89 -9.14
CA ILE A 42 8.52 3.90 -9.48
C ILE A 42 8.72 5.10 -8.57
N GLY A 43 9.06 6.24 -9.18
CA GLY A 43 9.18 7.53 -8.50
C GLY A 43 10.64 7.91 -8.25
N ASP A 44 11.15 8.88 -9.02
CA ASP A 44 12.53 9.38 -8.94
C ASP A 44 12.77 10.42 -7.83
N VAL A 45 11.75 10.76 -7.04
CA VAL A 45 11.82 11.88 -6.09
C VAL A 45 12.06 11.35 -4.68
N ALA A 46 13.27 11.58 -4.18
CA ALA A 46 13.65 11.39 -2.77
C ALA A 46 12.65 12.12 -1.86
N GLY A 47 11.75 11.38 -1.22
CA GLY A 47 10.69 11.96 -0.37
C GLY A 47 9.50 11.05 -0.09
N PHE A 48 9.39 9.89 -0.75
CA PHE A 48 8.29 8.99 -0.47
C PHE A 48 8.49 8.22 0.84
N MET A 49 7.36 8.02 1.54
CA MET A 49 7.27 7.25 2.78
C MET A 49 7.62 5.76 2.61
N GLY A 50 7.99 5.32 1.41
CA GLY A 50 8.30 3.93 1.09
C GLY A 50 9.02 3.82 -0.25
N GLU A 51 9.63 2.67 -0.49
CA GLU A 51 10.14 2.26 -1.80
C GLU A 51 9.01 1.53 -2.55
N ILE A 52 8.73 1.95 -3.79
CA ILE A 52 7.71 1.37 -4.63
C ILE A 52 8.38 0.89 -5.91
N THR A 53 8.32 -0.41 -6.17
CA THR A 53 8.99 -1.03 -7.30
C THR A 53 8.00 -1.88 -8.07
N ARG A 54 7.88 -1.66 -9.38
CA ARG A 54 7.20 -2.59 -10.27
C ARG A 54 8.10 -3.80 -10.48
N VAL A 55 7.54 -4.98 -10.27
CA VAL A 55 8.19 -6.25 -10.54
C VAL A 55 7.52 -6.88 -11.75
N PHE A 56 8.28 -7.08 -12.81
CA PHE A 56 7.87 -7.86 -13.97
C PHE A 56 8.18 -9.34 -13.69
N LEU A 57 7.20 -10.19 -13.90
CA LEU A 57 7.25 -11.62 -13.60
C LEU A 57 7.25 -12.41 -14.90
N TYR A 58 8.23 -13.31 -15.04
CA TYR A 58 8.31 -14.26 -16.13
C TYR A 58 8.19 -15.66 -15.53
N TYR A 59 7.30 -16.47 -16.09
CA TYR A 59 7.01 -17.81 -15.61
C TYR A 59 7.56 -18.86 -16.57
N ASP A 60 7.92 -20.02 -16.05
CA ASP A 60 8.34 -21.20 -16.82
C ASP A 60 7.19 -21.87 -17.57
N LEU A 61 5.99 -21.85 -16.98
CA LEU A 61 4.77 -22.44 -17.50
C LEU A 61 3.67 -21.40 -17.64
N PRO A 62 2.80 -21.52 -18.65
CA PRO A 62 1.59 -20.71 -18.72
C PRO A 62 0.59 -21.14 -17.65
N GLU A 63 0.04 -20.18 -16.94
CA GLU A 63 -1.07 -20.38 -16.02
C GLU A 63 -2.08 -19.24 -16.25
N GLU A 64 -3.37 -19.56 -16.26
CA GLU A 64 -4.40 -18.55 -16.45
C GLU A 64 -4.46 -17.60 -15.25
N THR A 65 -4.72 -16.32 -15.51
CA THR A 65 -5.01 -15.30 -14.48
C THR A 65 -3.86 -14.94 -13.50
N VAL A 66 -2.62 -15.34 -13.78
CA VAL A 66 -1.45 -14.93 -12.98
C VAL A 66 -0.93 -13.53 -13.35
N PRO A 67 -0.42 -12.74 -12.39
CA PRO A 67 0.09 -11.40 -12.67
C PRO A 67 1.36 -11.44 -13.51
N ARG A 68 1.41 -10.66 -14.60
CA ARG A 68 2.66 -10.38 -15.35
C ARG A 68 3.48 -9.27 -14.71
N THR A 69 2.81 -8.40 -13.95
CA THR A 69 3.43 -7.37 -13.12
C THR A 69 2.74 -7.31 -11.76
N LEU A 70 3.51 -6.93 -10.75
CA LEU A 70 3.00 -6.53 -9.45
C LEU A 70 3.78 -5.33 -8.92
N ILE A 71 3.27 -4.67 -7.90
CA ILE A 71 3.95 -3.61 -7.16
C ILE A 71 4.44 -4.19 -5.85
N ALA A 72 5.76 -4.15 -5.64
CA ALA A 72 6.36 -4.38 -4.34
C ALA A 72 6.50 -3.04 -3.62
N LYS A 73 5.98 -2.96 -2.39
CA LYS A 73 6.06 -1.77 -1.55
C LYS A 73 6.74 -2.11 -0.23
N PHE A 74 7.82 -1.39 0.02
CA PHE A 74 8.69 -1.50 1.17
C PHE A 74 8.69 -0.19 1.97
N PRO A 75 9.13 -0.21 3.25
CA PRO A 75 9.38 1.02 3.99
C PRO A 75 10.51 1.80 3.33
N THR A 76 10.63 3.08 3.67
CA THR A 76 11.74 3.89 3.19
C THR A 76 13.07 3.37 3.76
N THR A 77 14.15 3.46 2.97
CA THR A 77 15.52 3.13 3.41
C THR A 77 16.11 4.21 4.32
N ASP A 78 15.54 5.42 4.33
CA ASP A 78 15.92 6.48 5.28
C ASP A 78 15.42 6.12 6.70
N ARG A 79 16.36 5.70 7.56
CA ARG A 79 16.06 5.31 8.94
C ARG A 79 15.40 6.41 9.77
N ARG A 80 15.71 7.69 9.53
CA ARG A 80 15.11 8.80 10.28
C ARG A 80 13.65 8.99 9.87
N LEU A 81 13.39 8.98 8.56
CA LEU A 81 12.04 9.06 8.03
C LEU A 81 11.22 7.85 8.48
N ARG A 82 11.78 6.64 8.37
CA ARG A 82 11.15 5.39 8.83
C ARG A 82 10.76 5.46 10.30
N ALA A 83 11.67 5.89 11.18
CA ALA A 83 11.40 6.06 12.60
C ALA A 83 10.28 7.08 12.86
N ALA A 84 10.27 8.22 12.15
CA ALA A 84 9.22 9.23 12.28
C ALA A 84 7.85 8.71 11.83
N LEU A 85 7.79 7.90 10.76
CA LEU A 85 6.55 7.29 10.25
C LEU A 85 6.04 6.17 11.16
N ALA A 86 6.94 5.42 11.80
CA ALA A 86 6.60 4.35 12.73
C ALA A 86 5.82 4.84 13.96
N VAL A 87 6.09 6.07 14.44
CA VAL A 87 5.34 6.69 15.55
C VAL A 87 3.83 6.74 15.28
N ASN A 88 3.44 6.88 14.01
CA ASN A 88 2.04 6.93 13.59
C ASN A 88 1.49 5.59 13.08
N ARG A 89 2.25 4.49 13.25
CA ARG A 89 1.90 3.13 12.81
C ARG A 89 1.48 3.08 11.33
N LEU A 90 2.03 3.95 10.48
CA LEU A 90 1.52 4.13 9.11
C LEU A 90 1.63 2.86 8.27
N TYR A 91 2.77 2.18 8.37
CA TYR A 91 3.01 0.92 7.68
C TYR A 91 2.09 -0.21 8.16
N GLU A 92 1.94 -0.34 9.47
CA GLU A 92 1.03 -1.33 10.05
C GLU A 92 -0.40 -1.10 9.60
N ARG A 93 -0.86 0.15 9.61
CA ARG A 93 -2.21 0.49 9.15
C ARG A 93 -2.45 0.11 7.69
N GLU A 94 -1.44 0.24 6.84
CA GLU A 94 -1.57 -0.16 5.43
C GLU A 94 -1.64 -1.68 5.28
N VAL A 95 -0.77 -2.42 5.96
CA VAL A 95 -0.78 -3.89 5.95
C VAL A 95 -2.09 -4.42 6.51
N ARG A 96 -2.52 -3.93 7.67
CA ARG A 96 -3.76 -4.36 8.33
C ARG A 96 -5.01 -3.93 7.56
N PHE A 97 -4.97 -2.83 6.81
CA PHE A 97 -6.06 -2.51 5.89
C PHE A 97 -6.28 -3.64 4.88
N TYR A 98 -5.22 -4.16 4.25
CA TYR A 98 -5.34 -5.25 3.29
C TYR A 98 -5.74 -6.58 3.94
N GLN A 99 -5.23 -6.86 5.14
CA GLN A 99 -5.53 -8.11 5.86
C GLN A 99 -6.96 -8.14 6.42
N ASP A 100 -7.40 -7.04 7.05
CA ASP A 100 -8.60 -7.06 7.89
C ASP A 100 -9.78 -6.33 7.24
N VAL A 101 -9.55 -5.33 6.38
CA VAL A 101 -10.58 -4.36 5.95
C VAL A 101 -10.94 -4.47 4.48
N ALA A 102 -9.96 -4.66 3.59
CA ALA A 102 -10.13 -4.54 2.15
C ALA A 102 -11.25 -5.43 1.59
N SER A 103 -11.38 -6.67 2.08
CA SER A 103 -12.42 -7.62 1.66
C SER A 103 -13.84 -7.21 2.05
N GLN A 104 -14.00 -6.26 2.97
CA GLN A 104 -15.29 -5.79 3.47
C GLN A 104 -15.84 -4.59 2.66
N ILE A 105 -15.01 -3.97 1.81
CA ILE A 105 -15.38 -2.72 1.11
C ILE A 105 -15.75 -3.00 -0.35
N LYS A 106 -16.91 -2.49 -0.78
CA LYS A 106 -17.40 -2.61 -2.16
C LYS A 106 -16.84 -1.50 -3.08
N MET A 107 -15.52 -1.31 -3.08
CA MET A 107 -14.82 -0.37 -3.96
C MET A 107 -13.69 -1.05 -4.72
N ARG A 108 -13.19 -0.39 -5.76
CA ARG A 108 -11.99 -0.87 -6.45
C ARG A 108 -10.78 -0.67 -5.53
N ILE A 109 -10.23 -1.77 -5.04
CA ILE A 109 -9.01 -1.83 -4.22
C ILE A 109 -8.00 -2.68 -5.01
N PRO A 110 -6.71 -2.30 -5.10
CA PRO A 110 -5.68 -3.17 -5.68
C PRO A 110 -5.73 -4.55 -5.05
N HIS A 111 -5.72 -5.61 -5.84
CA HIS A 111 -5.59 -6.95 -5.27
C HIS A 111 -4.27 -7.05 -4.49
N CYS A 112 -4.29 -7.66 -3.31
CA CYS A 112 -3.11 -7.87 -2.49
C CYS A 112 -2.69 -9.34 -2.60
N TYR A 113 -1.60 -9.59 -3.33
CA TYR A 113 -1.05 -10.94 -3.50
C TYR A 113 -0.35 -11.43 -2.25
N PHE A 114 0.22 -10.52 -1.46
CA PHE A 114 0.88 -10.82 -0.21
C PHE A 114 0.98 -9.56 0.66
N SER A 115 0.80 -9.72 1.96
CA SER A 115 1.01 -8.67 2.94
C SER A 115 1.61 -9.26 4.22
N THR A 116 2.64 -8.62 4.75
CA THR A 116 3.22 -9.01 6.03
C THR A 116 3.74 -7.80 6.76
N ILE A 117 3.79 -7.93 8.08
CA ILE A 117 4.48 -7.02 8.98
C ILE A 117 4.96 -7.85 10.16
N ASP A 118 6.18 -7.59 10.61
CA ASP A 118 6.72 -8.23 11.80
C ASP A 118 6.07 -7.67 13.08
N ASP A 119 6.24 -8.37 14.20
CA ASP A 119 5.71 -7.95 15.51
C ASP A 119 6.24 -6.57 15.94
N SER A 120 7.41 -6.16 15.41
CA SER A 120 7.99 -4.85 15.69
C SER A 120 7.30 -3.71 14.93
N GLY A 121 6.45 -4.03 13.94
CA GLY A 121 5.79 -3.07 13.07
C GLY A 121 6.74 -2.35 12.11
N GLN A 122 8.00 -2.80 12.02
CA GLN A 122 9.05 -2.07 11.31
C GLN A 122 9.25 -2.57 9.90
N ASN A 123 9.02 -3.86 9.61
CA ASN A 123 9.35 -4.49 8.33
C ASN A 123 8.08 -4.87 7.55
N PRO A 124 7.28 -3.89 7.09
CA PRO A 124 6.13 -4.18 6.24
C PRO A 124 6.61 -4.60 4.85
N LEU A 125 5.89 -5.51 4.22
CA LEU A 125 5.98 -5.76 2.79
C LEU A 125 4.58 -5.98 2.23
N LEU A 126 4.27 -5.26 1.15
CA LEU A 126 3.07 -5.45 0.36
C LEU A 126 3.44 -5.80 -1.08
N LEU A 127 2.84 -6.89 -1.59
CA LEU A 127 2.78 -7.20 -3.01
C LEU A 127 1.37 -6.92 -3.49
N LEU A 128 1.22 -5.89 -4.32
CA LEU A 128 -0.07 -5.37 -4.78
C LEU A 128 -0.20 -5.51 -6.30
N GLU A 129 -1.44 -5.51 -6.76
CA GLU A 129 -1.79 -5.38 -8.16
C GLU A 129 -1.19 -4.10 -8.76
N ASP A 130 -0.55 -4.25 -9.92
CA ASP A 130 -0.18 -3.11 -10.75
C ASP A 130 -1.42 -2.58 -11.47
N LEU A 131 -1.77 -1.32 -11.19
CA LEU A 131 -2.96 -0.69 -11.75
C LEU A 131 -2.75 -0.12 -13.16
N ALA A 132 -1.57 -0.28 -13.77
CA ALA A 132 -1.33 0.15 -15.14
C ALA A 132 -2.45 -0.37 -16.08
N PRO A 133 -3.00 0.48 -16.97
CA PRO A 133 -2.54 1.81 -17.36
C PRO A 133 -3.17 2.99 -16.57
N ALA A 134 -3.71 2.77 -15.36
CA ALA A 134 -4.23 3.86 -14.54
C ALA A 134 -3.16 4.94 -14.28
N GLN A 135 -3.60 6.20 -14.24
CA GLN A 135 -2.74 7.36 -14.10
C GLN A 135 -2.86 7.99 -12.71
N VAL A 136 -1.74 8.52 -12.22
CA VAL A 136 -1.71 9.31 -10.98
C VAL A 136 -2.23 10.71 -11.30
N GLY A 137 -3.10 11.26 -10.44
CA GLY A 137 -3.60 12.62 -10.59
C GLY A 137 -2.50 13.67 -10.38
N ASP A 138 -2.63 14.82 -11.05
CA ASP A 138 -1.70 15.94 -10.92
C ASP A 138 -2.01 16.76 -9.65
N GLN A 139 -1.08 16.78 -8.70
CA GLN A 139 -1.28 17.48 -7.43
C GLN A 139 -1.13 19.00 -7.53
N ILE A 140 -0.52 19.51 -8.61
CA ILE A 140 -0.28 20.93 -8.83
C ILE A 140 -1.39 21.51 -9.72
N ALA A 141 -1.67 20.87 -10.86
CA ALA A 141 -2.75 21.29 -11.74
C ALA A 141 -4.15 20.98 -11.17
N GLY A 142 -4.24 19.95 -10.31
CA GLY A 142 -5.49 19.48 -9.74
C GLY A 142 -6.17 18.42 -10.62
N CYS A 143 -7.50 18.34 -10.52
CA CYS A 143 -8.30 17.36 -11.24
C CYS A 143 -9.51 18.00 -11.91
N THR A 144 -10.03 17.32 -12.93
CA THR A 144 -11.29 17.67 -13.59
C THR A 144 -12.49 17.35 -12.69
N ALA A 145 -13.65 17.95 -12.99
CA ALA A 145 -14.89 17.63 -12.26
C ALA A 145 -15.27 16.14 -12.33
N ALA A 146 -14.99 15.47 -13.44
CA ALA A 146 -15.26 14.05 -13.63
C ALA A 146 -14.35 13.18 -12.73
N GLU A 147 -13.06 13.50 -12.65
CA GLU A 147 -12.12 12.82 -11.76
C GLU A 147 -12.46 13.05 -10.29
N ALA A 148 -12.83 14.28 -9.93
CA ALA A 148 -13.31 14.61 -8.58
C ALA A 148 -14.56 13.78 -8.22
N GLN A 149 -15.52 13.65 -9.14
CA GLN A 149 -16.71 12.83 -8.94
C GLN A 149 -16.35 11.35 -8.73
N LEU A 150 -15.42 10.79 -9.53
CA LEU A 150 -14.94 9.42 -9.36
C LEU A 150 -14.31 9.21 -7.98
N ALA A 151 -13.46 10.14 -7.54
CA ALA A 151 -12.83 10.09 -6.23
C ALA A 151 -13.87 10.14 -5.08
N ILE A 152 -14.84 11.06 -5.16
CA ILE A 152 -15.89 11.22 -4.15
C ILE A 152 -16.76 9.95 -4.05
N VAL A 153 -17.13 9.34 -5.19
CA VAL A 153 -17.88 8.08 -5.20
C VAL A 153 -17.07 6.94 -4.57
N GLY A 154 -15.76 6.90 -4.82
CA GLY A 154 -14.84 5.94 -4.16
C GLY A 154 -14.82 6.10 -2.65
N VAL A 155 -14.63 7.33 -2.15
CA VAL A 155 -14.63 7.65 -0.72
C VAL A 155 -16.00 7.34 -0.09
N ALA A 156 -17.09 7.62 -0.78
CA ALA A 156 -18.44 7.30 -0.30
C ALA A 156 -18.64 5.79 -0.08
N LYS A 157 -18.12 4.94 -0.97
CA LYS A 157 -18.16 3.47 -0.81
C LYS A 157 -17.38 3.00 0.41
N LEU A 158 -16.20 3.58 0.64
CA LEU A 158 -15.40 3.30 1.84
C LEU A 158 -16.14 3.71 3.11
N HIS A 159 -16.68 4.93 3.15
CA HIS A 159 -17.45 5.42 4.29
C HIS A 159 -18.69 4.57 4.55
N ALA A 160 -19.44 4.20 3.51
CA ALA A 160 -20.66 3.41 3.65
C ALA A 160 -20.43 2.04 4.28
N ALA A 161 -19.25 1.43 4.10
CA ALA A 161 -18.92 0.12 4.69
C ALA A 161 -18.83 0.17 6.23
N PHE A 162 -18.45 1.32 6.81
CA PHE A 162 -18.17 1.43 8.25
C PHE A 162 -18.88 2.61 8.94
N TRP A 163 -19.82 3.28 8.25
CA TRP A 163 -20.52 4.45 8.80
C TRP A 163 -21.25 4.09 10.09
N ASN A 164 -20.86 4.73 11.20
CA ASN A 164 -21.34 4.42 12.56
C ASN A 164 -21.28 2.93 12.95
N SER A 165 -20.41 2.14 12.28
CA SER A 165 -20.29 0.72 12.59
C SER A 165 -19.51 0.52 13.90
N PRO A 166 -20.03 -0.26 14.85
CA PRO A 166 -19.28 -0.62 16.06
C PRO A 166 -18.06 -1.50 15.74
N ASP A 167 -18.01 -2.12 14.55
CA ASP A 167 -16.90 -2.97 14.12
C ASP A 167 -15.58 -2.20 14.00
N LEU A 168 -15.62 -0.88 13.81
CA LEU A 168 -14.41 -0.05 13.81
C LEU A 168 -13.62 -0.17 15.13
N LYS A 169 -14.29 -0.48 16.25
CA LYS A 169 -13.64 -0.70 17.56
C LYS A 169 -12.87 -2.01 17.64
N LYS A 170 -13.07 -2.93 16.70
CA LYS A 170 -12.37 -4.22 16.63
C LYS A 170 -10.96 -4.07 16.05
N PHE A 171 -10.68 -2.98 15.34
CA PHE A 171 -9.38 -2.69 14.74
C PHE A 171 -8.53 -1.87 15.73
N ASP A 172 -7.78 -2.54 16.60
CA ASP A 172 -6.89 -1.92 17.60
C ASP A 172 -5.70 -1.15 16.99
N TRP A 173 -5.35 -1.49 15.76
CA TRP A 173 -4.37 -0.79 14.92
C TRP A 173 -4.94 0.44 14.22
N ALA A 174 -6.27 0.55 14.10
CA ALA A 174 -6.90 1.70 13.47
C ALA A 174 -6.93 2.85 14.47
N ARG A 175 -6.32 3.98 14.08
CA ARG A 175 -6.38 5.19 14.92
C ARG A 175 -7.81 5.70 14.93
N VAL A 176 -8.43 5.69 16.10
CA VAL A 176 -9.71 6.35 16.31
C VAL A 176 -9.47 7.86 16.34
N ILE A 177 -9.83 8.54 15.25
CA ILE A 177 -9.86 10.01 15.20
C ILE A 177 -11.18 10.50 15.82
N SER A 178 -11.48 10.08 17.06
CA SER A 178 -12.71 10.49 17.78
C SER A 178 -12.36 11.32 19.01
N SER A 179 -11.90 12.53 18.76
CA SER A 179 -11.82 13.70 19.65
C SER A 179 -10.97 14.70 18.88
N PRO A 180 -11.23 16.02 18.90
CA PRO A 180 -10.56 16.87 17.95
C PRO A 180 -9.06 16.83 18.28
N ASP A 181 -8.24 16.41 17.33
CA ASP A 181 -6.87 16.90 17.23
C ASP A 181 -6.99 18.39 16.90
N ARG A 182 -7.52 19.16 17.88
CA ARG A 182 -7.59 20.62 17.93
C ARG A 182 -6.18 21.17 17.77
N MET A 183 -5.16 20.39 18.12
CA MET A 183 -3.76 20.70 17.82
C MET A 183 -3.49 20.70 16.31
N ASP A 184 -3.88 19.67 15.54
CA ASP A 184 -3.63 19.64 14.09
C ASP A 184 -4.50 20.64 13.34
N GLN A 185 -5.78 20.81 13.71
CA GLN A 185 -6.63 21.77 13.02
C GLN A 185 -6.30 23.22 13.37
N LYS A 186 -5.98 23.55 14.64
CA LYS A 186 -5.50 24.89 14.97
C LYS A 186 -4.11 25.15 14.39
N ALA A 187 -3.19 24.19 14.45
CA ALA A 187 -1.87 24.36 13.84
C ALA A 187 -1.97 24.52 12.32
N TYR A 188 -2.87 23.78 11.67
CA TYR A 188 -3.18 23.97 10.26
C TYR A 188 -3.73 25.38 10.01
N GLN A 189 -4.75 25.82 10.73
CA GLN A 189 -5.35 27.16 10.56
C GLN A 189 -4.40 28.31 10.89
N GLN A 190 -3.52 28.14 11.88
CA GLN A 190 -2.63 29.19 12.37
C GLN A 190 -1.33 29.27 11.57
N TYR A 191 -0.76 28.15 11.15
CA TYR A 191 0.57 28.11 10.57
C TYR A 191 0.62 27.65 9.11
N LYS A 192 -0.37 26.87 8.64
CA LYS A 192 -0.38 26.33 7.28
C LYS A 192 -1.33 27.10 6.35
N TRP A 193 -2.54 27.41 6.82
CA TRP A 193 -3.59 28.06 6.04
C TRP A 193 -3.21 29.48 5.57
N PRO A 194 -2.60 30.36 6.40
CA PRO A 194 -2.25 31.71 5.94
C PRO A 194 -1.24 31.71 4.78
N ARG A 195 -0.34 30.73 4.73
CA ARG A 195 0.65 30.58 3.65
C ARG A 195 0.03 30.32 2.27
N PHE A 196 -1.22 29.86 2.20
CA PHE A 196 -1.92 29.72 0.91
C PHE A 196 -2.38 31.07 0.32
N PHE A 197 -2.40 32.13 1.13
CA PHE A 197 -2.77 33.48 0.70
C PHE A 197 -1.57 34.38 0.42
N GLU A 198 -0.37 33.95 0.81
CA GLU A 198 0.90 34.59 0.47
C GLU A 198 1.31 34.09 -0.92
N LYS A 199 0.96 34.87 -1.96
CA LYS A 199 1.49 34.70 -3.32
C LYS A 199 2.82 35.44 -3.49
#